data_AF-A0A7G3BMC8-F1
#
_entry.id   AF-A0A7G3BMC8-F1
#
_cell.length_a   1.000
_cell.length_b   1.000
_cell.length_c   1.000
_cell.angle_alpha   90.00
_cell.angle_beta   90.00
_cell.angle_gamma   90.00
#
_symmetry.space_group_name_H-M   'P 1'
#
loop_
_entity.id
_entity.type
_entity.pdbx_description
1 polymer ?
#
loop_
_entity_poly.entity_id
_entity_poly.type
_entity_poly.pdbx_seq_one_letter_code
_entity_poly.pdbx_strand_id
1 'polypeptide(L)' 'MLIDLDHIFANPMFDPNRCSIQFHPLHTYYAVGIYVLLLIPKKTRLIGLGLVIHILADIVDCLMM' A
#
# COMPACT_ATOMS: atom_id res chain seq x y z
N MET A 1 -0.74 -5.92 4.20
CA MET A 1 -0.27 -7.27 4.61
C MET A 1 1.15 -7.30 5.20
N LEU A 2 2.20 -6.74 4.59
CA LEU A 2 3.49 -6.47 5.27
C LEU A 2 3.82 -4.97 5.26
N ILE A 3 3.35 -4.29 4.22
CA ILE A 3 3.54 -2.84 4.07
C ILE A 3 2.79 -2.02 5.13
N ASP A 4 1.71 -2.56 5.72
CA ASP A 4 0.99 -1.93 6.85
C ASP A 4 1.83 -1.76 8.11
N LEU A 5 3.03 -2.36 8.19
CA LEU A 5 3.96 -2.08 9.29
C LEU A 5 4.33 -0.60 9.37
N ASP A 6 4.17 0.16 8.28
CA ASP A 6 4.36 1.60 8.27
C ASP A 6 3.29 2.38 9.05
N HIS A 7 2.15 1.76 9.39
CA HIS A 7 1.12 2.36 10.23
C HIS A 7 1.59 2.60 11.66
N ILE A 8 2.63 1.89 12.11
CA ILE A 8 3.24 2.09 13.44
C ILE A 8 3.80 3.52 13.57
N PHE A 9 4.11 4.19 12.45
CA PHE A 9 4.57 5.58 12.45
C PHE A 9 3.43 6.61 12.57
N ALA A 10 2.17 6.18 12.54
CA ALA A 10 1.01 7.05 12.67
C ALA A 10 0.49 7.11 14.10
N ASN A 11 -0.07 8.26 14.49
CA ASN A 11 -0.78 8.44 15.74
C ASN A 11 -2.13 9.14 15.50
N PRO A 12 -3.28 8.47 15.73
CA PRO A 12 -3.42 7.09 16.18
C PRO A 12 -2.96 6.08 15.11
N MET A 13 -2.48 4.92 15.56
CA MET A 13 -2.00 3.85 14.66
C MET A 13 -3.10 3.41 13.67
N PHE A 14 -4.31 3.19 14.18
CA PHE A 14 -5.50 2.87 13.39
C PHE A 14 -6.51 4.02 13.47
N ASP A 15 -6.95 4.50 12.32
CA ASP A 15 -7.97 5.53 12.19
C ASP A 15 -8.88 5.18 10.99
N PRO A 16 -10.18 4.91 11.21
CA PRO A 16 -11.10 4.54 10.13
C PRO A 16 -11.45 5.71 9.20
N ASN A 17 -11.12 6.95 9.54
CA ASN A 17 -11.41 8.13 8.72
C ASN A 17 -10.16 8.69 8.03
N ARG A 18 -9.12 7.87 7.86
CA ARG A 18 -7.84 8.28 7.28
C ARG A 18 -7.54 7.49 6.02
N CYS A 19 -7.27 8.22 4.93
CA CYS A 19 -6.69 7.60 3.75
C CYS A 19 -5.22 7.21 3.99
N SER A 20 -4.90 5.94 3.78
CA SER A 20 -3.52 5.43 3.87
C SER A 20 -2.63 5.86 2.70
N ILE A 21 -3.21 6.09 1.53
CA ILE A 21 -2.48 6.49 0.32
C ILE A 21 -1.84 7.87 0.51
N GLN A 22 -0.54 7.95 0.22
CA GLN A 22 0.29 9.16 0.37
C GLN A 22 0.47 9.67 1.81
N PHE A 23 -0.21 9.07 2.79
CA PHE A 23 -0.03 9.35 4.22
C PHE A 23 1.10 8.51 4.82
N HIS A 24 1.14 7.20 4.54
CA HIS A 24 2.20 6.34 5.07
C HIS A 24 3.37 6.13 4.08
N PRO A 25 4.61 5.94 4.57
CA PRO A 25 5.80 5.80 3.73
C PRO A 25 5.74 4.72 2.64
N LEU A 26 5.19 3.54 2.94
CA LEU A 26 5.10 2.42 2.00
C LEU A 26 3.85 2.50 1.10
N HIS A 27 2.97 3.47 1.35
CA HIS A 27 1.76 3.75 0.57
C HIS A 27 1.91 5.03 -0.29
N THR A 28 3.14 5.50 -0.50
CA THR A 28 3.44 6.64 -1.39
C THR A 28 3.40 6.25 -2.86
N TYR A 29 3.14 7.20 -3.76
CA TYR A 29 3.14 6.92 -5.21
C TYR A 29 4.47 6.35 -5.73
N TYR A 30 5.59 6.74 -5.11
CA TYR A 30 6.90 6.17 -5.42
C TYR A 30 6.99 4.67 -5.07
N ALA A 31 6.52 4.28 -3.87
CA ALA A 31 6.46 2.88 -3.45
C ALA A 31 5.52 2.06 -4.35
N VAL A 32 4.34 2.61 -4.67
CA VAL A 32 3.39 1.98 -5.61
C VAL A 32 4.02 1.75 -6.98
N GLY A 33 4.75 2.73 -7.51
CA GLY A 33 5.48 2.58 -8.78
C GLY A 33 6.47 1.41 -8.74
N ILE A 34 7.21 1.24 -7.64
CA ILE A 34 8.11 0.09 -7.43
C ILE A 34 7.33 -1.22 -7.43
N TYR A 35 6.17 -1.28 -6.75
CA TYR A 35 5.36 -2.50 -6.70
C TYR A 35 4.84 -2.93 -8.07
N VAL A 36 4.43 -1.97 -8.89
CA VAL A 36 4.05 -2.22 -10.29
C VAL A 36 5.24 -2.76 -11.09
N LEU A 37 6.44 -2.20 -10.92
CA LEU A 37 7.65 -2.70 -11.58
C LEU A 37 8.00 -4.14 -11.17
N LEU A 38 7.71 -4.55 -9.92
CA LEU A 38 7.92 -5.92 -9.46
C LEU A 38 7.06 -6.96 -10.18
N LEU A 39 6.02 -6.56 -10.92
CA LEU A 39 5.22 -7.45 -11.77
C LEU A 39 5.99 -7.97 -12.99
N ILE A 40 7.00 -7.22 -13.44
CA ILE A 40 7.75 -7.55 -14.67
C ILE A 40 8.59 -8.83 -14.48
N PRO A 41 9.50 -8.93 -13.49
CA PRO A 41 10.35 -10.10 -13.33
C PRO A 41 9.54 -11.31 -12.83
N LYS A 42 9.70 -12.48 -13.47
CA LYS A 42 8.97 -13.70 -13.11
C LYS A 42 9.14 -14.10 -11.63
N LYS A 43 10.30 -13.83 -11.04
CA LYS A 43 10.63 -14.19 -9.65
C LYS A 43 9.88 -13.35 -8.61
N THR A 44 9.67 -12.06 -8.88
CA THR A 44 9.04 -11.10 -7.95
C THR A 44 7.55 -10.92 -8.21
N ARG A 45 7.05 -11.41 -9.34
CA ARG A 45 5.68 -11.15 -9.82
C ARG A 45 4.59 -11.46 -8.80
N LEU A 46 4.69 -12.60 -8.11
CA LEU A 46 3.67 -12.98 -7.14
C LEU A 46 3.65 -12.03 -5.93
N ILE A 47 4.83 -11.58 -5.49
CA ILE A 47 4.97 -10.58 -4.42
C ILE A 47 4.43 -9.23 -4.90
N GLY A 48 4.85 -8.78 -6.10
CA GLY A 48 4.35 -7.55 -6.70
C GLY A 48 2.83 -7.55 -6.85
N LEU A 49 2.23 -8.68 -7.24
CA LEU A 49 0.79 -8.82 -7.37
C LEU A 49 0.09 -8.64 -6.03
N GLY A 50 0.60 -9.28 -4.97
CA GLY A 50 0.07 -9.10 -3.61
C GLY A 50 0.15 -7.64 -3.12
N LEU A 51 1.29 -6.98 -3.37
CA LEU A 51 1.49 -5.57 -3.00
C LEU A 51 0.55 -4.63 -3.78
N VAL A 52 0.38 -4.84 -5.09
CA VAL A 52 -0.51 -4.02 -5.91
C VAL A 52 -1.97 -4.24 -5.52
N ILE A 53 -2.40 -5.49 -5.28
CA ILE A 53 -3.77 -5.77 -4.81
C ILE A 53 -4.03 -5.11 -3.46
N HIS A 54 -3.05 -5.11 -2.55
CA HIS A 54 -3.16 -4.41 -1.26
C HIS A 54 -3.38 -2.91 -1.47
N ILE A 55 -2.55 -2.25 -2.29
CA ILE A 55 -2.73 -0.81 -2.61
C ILE A 55 -4.09 -0.54 -3.25
N LEU A 56 -4.58 -1.42 -4.12
CA LEU A 56 -5.91 -1.28 -4.71
C LEU A 56 -7.01 -1.36 -3.64
N ALA A 57 -6.88 -2.22 -2.65
CA ALA A 57 -7.82 -2.29 -1.52
C ALA A 57 -7.79 -0.99 -0.71
N ASP A 58 -6.61 -0.44 -0.41
CA ASP A 58 -6.49 0.84 0.32
C ASP A 58 -7.06 2.02 -0.47
N ILE A 59 -6.91 2.03 -1.80
CA ILE A 59 -7.54 3.04 -2.66
C ILE A 59 -9.06 2.93 -2.57
N VAL A 60 -9.62 1.72 -2.58
CA VAL A 60 -11.07 1.52 -2.43
C VAL A 60 -11.54 1.99 -1.06
N ASP A 61 -10.82 1.67 0.01
CA ASP A 61 -11.12 2.16 1.36
C ASP A 61 -11.12 3.71 1.39
N CYS A 62 -10.09 4.34 0.81
CA CYS A 62 -10.01 5.79 0.65
C CYS A 62 -11.16 6.41 -0.19
N LEU A 63 -11.77 5.65 -1.09
CA LEU A 63 -12.90 6.15 -1.90
C LEU A 63 -14.25 5.97 -1.20
N MET A 64 -14.32 5.11 -0.18
CA MET A 64 -15.56 4.75 0.53
C MET A 64 -15.70 5.44 1.90
N MET A 65 -14.69 6.19 2.33
CA MET A 65 -14.71 7.10 3.49
C MET A 65 -15.35 8.45 3.15
#